data_AF-A0A138ZZ80-F1
#
_entry.id   AF-A0A138ZZ80-F1
#
_cell.length_a   1.000
_cell.length_b   1.000
_cell.length_c   1.000
_cell.angle_alpha   90.00
_cell.angle_beta   90.00
_cell.angle_gamma   90.00
#
_symmetry.space_group_name_H-M   'P 1'
#
loop_
_entity.id
_entity.type
_entity.pdbx_description
1 polymer ?
#
loop_
_entity_poly.entity_id
_entity_poly.type
_entity_poly.pdbx_seq_one_letter_code
_entity_poly.pdbx_strand_id
1 'polypeptide(L)'
;MMEVKRDFHGLKTLFRQLLATPDFESNAPQTFFSDLADHVLERNGIGCVVKVEGEEDPDPYAIVTAVGLHDCFWEEDWAKDKAKTHPTLAHLRSYITGKDKSGKLAQLLEAGNGIAPRSNKRQTVAFLFSSRLVNMPPEIAPPMHKSLLADCAHAVSVGEKEYDFGYAVYICRTYLEEPAEDADGDEAGVNISATTRPSGSSHTTSQTPLFFHPEDDTLAKNALLNVAIRKPRRVAAGSSDAGDGNGVGRVMLVLERKGWEAAVRDMEKEVV
;
A
#
# COMPACT_ATOMS: atom_id res chain seq x y z
N MET A 1 10.34 16.82 1.14
CA MET A 1 9.78 16.79 2.51
C MET A 1 8.30 17.08 2.40
N MET A 2 7.45 16.44 3.21
CA MET A 2 6.00 16.71 3.17
C MET A 2 5.70 18.08 3.79
N GLU A 3 4.81 18.84 3.17
CA GLU A 3 4.43 20.18 3.61
C GLU A 3 2.94 20.25 3.94
N VAL A 4 2.63 20.50 5.22
CA VAL A 4 1.26 20.44 5.80
C VAL A 4 0.22 21.17 4.95
N LYS A 5 0.50 22.40 4.50
CA LYS A 5 -0.48 23.19 3.74
C LYS A 5 -0.55 22.82 2.26
N ARG A 6 0.51 22.27 1.69
CA ARG A 6 0.61 22.04 0.24
C ARG A 6 0.21 20.63 -0.16
N ASP A 7 0.53 19.63 0.67
CA ASP A 7 0.41 18.23 0.26
C ASP A 7 -0.95 17.60 0.59
N PHE A 8 -1.76 18.25 1.42
CA PHE A 8 -3.03 17.70 1.91
C PHE A 8 -3.94 17.14 0.80
N HIS A 9 -4.14 17.89 -0.29
CA HIS A 9 -5.06 17.51 -1.36
C HIS A 9 -4.53 16.34 -2.19
N GLY A 10 -3.26 16.38 -2.61
CA GLY A 10 -2.62 15.26 -3.31
C GLY A 10 -2.55 14.00 -2.46
N LEU A 11 -2.22 14.10 -1.16
CA LEU A 11 -2.20 12.95 -0.25
C LEU A 11 -3.59 12.32 -0.09
N LYS A 12 -4.61 13.14 0.14
CA LYS A 12 -6.00 12.68 0.21
C LYS A 12 -6.40 11.92 -1.05
N THR A 13 -6.00 12.42 -2.23
CA THR A 13 -6.27 11.78 -3.52
C THR A 13 -5.55 10.44 -3.66
N LEU A 14 -4.25 10.39 -3.33
CA LEU A 14 -3.45 9.16 -3.38
C LEU A 14 -3.96 8.08 -2.41
N PHE A 15 -4.37 8.47 -1.20
CA PHE A 15 -4.96 7.54 -0.22
C PHE A 15 -6.32 7.03 -0.67
N ARG A 16 -7.15 7.89 -1.26
CA ARG A 16 -8.44 7.50 -1.83
C ARG A 16 -8.24 6.52 -2.98
N GLN A 17 -7.29 6.79 -3.88
CA GLN A 17 -6.97 5.88 -4.99
C GLN A 17 -6.52 4.48 -4.49
N LEU A 18 -5.78 4.43 -3.39
CA LEU A 18 -5.29 3.19 -2.79
C LEU A 18 -6.41 2.39 -2.11
N LEU A 19 -7.19 3.03 -1.23
CA LEU A 19 -8.11 2.36 -0.30
C LEU A 19 -9.58 2.40 -0.70
N ALA A 20 -10.03 3.45 -1.41
CA ALA A 20 -11.45 3.67 -1.65
C ALA A 20 -12.04 2.53 -2.48
N THR A 21 -12.99 1.85 -1.86
CA THR A 21 -13.82 0.80 -2.43
C THR A 21 -15.21 0.94 -1.80
N PRO A 22 -16.29 0.52 -2.48
CA PRO A 22 -17.63 0.68 -1.94
C PRO A 22 -17.81 0.09 -0.53
N ASP A 23 -17.16 -1.05 -0.25
CA ASP A 23 -17.20 -1.72 1.05
C ASP A 23 -16.30 -1.08 2.12
N PHE A 24 -15.23 -0.39 1.71
CA PHE A 24 -14.41 0.40 2.62
C PHE A 24 -15.16 1.67 3.05
N GLU A 25 -15.73 2.38 2.08
CA GLU A 25 -16.38 3.68 2.31
C GLU A 25 -17.73 3.56 3.00
N SER A 26 -18.46 2.45 2.84
CA SER A 26 -19.79 2.26 3.46
C SER A 26 -19.79 2.36 4.97
N ASN A 27 -18.65 2.09 5.61
CA ASN A 27 -18.48 2.15 7.07
C ASN A 27 -17.42 3.16 7.51
N ALA A 28 -16.80 3.89 6.56
CA ALA A 28 -15.79 4.88 6.89
C ALA A 28 -16.45 6.18 7.40
N PRO A 29 -15.82 6.90 8.34
CA PRO A 29 -16.14 8.29 8.59
C PRO A 29 -16.11 9.12 7.29
N GLN A 30 -17.03 10.08 7.12
CA GLN A 30 -17.05 10.94 5.93
C GLN A 30 -15.73 11.72 5.76
N THR A 31 -15.06 12.02 6.87
CA THR A 31 -13.78 12.73 6.93
C THR A 31 -12.56 11.82 6.82
N PHE A 32 -12.73 10.50 6.69
CA PHE A 32 -11.66 9.50 6.81
C PHE A 32 -10.37 9.89 6.06
N PHE A 33 -10.47 10.24 4.78
CA PHE A 33 -9.28 10.55 3.97
C PHE A 33 -8.67 11.93 4.29
N SER A 34 -9.49 12.88 4.75
CA SER A 34 -8.98 14.16 5.26
C SER A 34 -8.22 13.93 6.55
N ASP A 35 -8.84 13.25 7.52
CA ASP A 35 -8.23 12.97 8.83
C ASP A 35 -6.97 12.11 8.70
N LEU A 36 -6.92 11.21 7.70
CA LEU A 36 -5.72 10.43 7.40
C LEU A 36 -4.59 11.31 6.85
N ALA A 37 -4.92 12.26 5.96
CA ALA A 37 -3.93 13.20 5.43
C ALA A 37 -3.39 14.12 6.53
N ASP A 38 -4.27 14.68 7.36
CA ASP A 38 -3.87 15.47 8.52
C ASP A 38 -2.99 14.64 9.47
N HIS A 39 -3.38 13.40 9.79
CA HIS A 39 -2.59 12.52 10.65
C HIS A 39 -1.16 12.29 10.13
N VAL A 40 -1.00 12.05 8.82
CA VAL A 40 0.33 11.85 8.21
C VAL A 40 1.15 13.14 8.21
N LEU A 41 0.51 14.28 7.96
CA LEU A 41 1.19 15.58 7.90
C LEU A 41 1.56 16.12 9.29
N GLU A 42 0.70 15.97 10.28
CA GLU A 42 0.87 16.49 11.65
C GLU A 42 1.94 15.72 12.43
N ARG A 43 2.07 14.41 12.23
CA ARG A 43 3.14 13.62 12.87
C ARG A 43 4.51 13.80 12.22
N ASN A 44 4.67 14.81 11.36
CA ASN A 44 5.86 15.04 10.55
C ASN A 44 6.31 13.74 9.85
N GLY A 45 5.32 13.02 9.31
CA GLY A 45 5.36 11.60 9.05
C GLY A 45 6.63 11.13 8.34
N ILE A 46 7.25 10.10 8.89
CA ILE A 46 8.35 9.38 8.25
C ILE A 46 8.01 9.01 6.81
N GLY A 47 9.01 9.05 5.94
CA GLY A 47 8.84 8.80 4.51
C GLY A 47 8.88 10.05 3.66
N CYS A 48 8.38 9.93 2.43
CA CYS A 48 8.63 10.93 1.41
C CYS A 48 7.51 11.02 0.38
N VAL A 49 7.51 12.16 -0.31
CA VAL A 49 6.69 12.43 -1.49
C VAL A 49 7.59 12.79 -2.67
N VAL A 50 7.12 12.50 -3.88
CA VAL A 50 7.77 12.94 -5.13
C VAL A 50 6.90 14.00 -5.79
N LYS A 51 7.55 15.11 -6.17
CA LYS A 51 6.95 16.25 -6.86
C LYS A 51 7.79 16.57 -8.09
N VAL A 52 7.18 17.18 -9.10
CA VAL A 52 7.88 17.64 -10.30
C VAL A 52 8.26 19.12 -10.11
N GLU A 53 9.50 19.48 -10.43
CA GLU A 53 9.96 20.87 -10.36
C GLU A 53 9.32 21.73 -11.48
N GLY A 54 9.07 23.01 -11.19
CA GLY A 54 8.63 24.00 -12.18
C GLY A 54 7.14 24.34 -12.18
N GLU A 55 6.32 23.62 -11.40
CA GLU A 55 4.94 24.02 -11.09
C GLU A 55 4.92 24.91 -9.83
N GLU A 56 4.06 25.93 -9.81
CA GLU A 56 3.77 26.64 -8.57
C GLU A 56 2.90 25.74 -7.69
N ASP A 57 3.47 25.27 -6.56
CA ASP A 57 2.82 24.42 -5.56
C ASP A 57 2.28 23.06 -6.10
N PRO A 58 3.12 22.17 -6.67
CA PRO A 58 2.68 20.89 -7.21
C PRO A 58 2.19 19.95 -6.11
N ASP A 59 1.04 19.31 -6.38
CA ASP A 59 0.58 18.16 -5.61
C ASP A 59 1.60 17.00 -5.72
N PRO A 60 1.74 16.15 -4.69
CA PRO A 60 2.57 14.97 -4.75
C PRO A 60 2.06 13.96 -5.79
N TYR A 61 2.97 13.49 -6.64
CA TYR A 61 2.73 12.46 -7.66
C TYR A 61 2.95 11.04 -7.12
N ALA A 62 3.70 10.92 -6.03
CA ALA A 62 3.93 9.68 -5.30
C ALA A 62 4.10 9.94 -3.80
N ILE A 63 3.75 8.96 -2.99
CA ILE A 63 4.00 8.92 -1.55
C ILE A 63 4.46 7.52 -1.12
N VAL A 64 5.44 7.48 -0.22
CA VAL A 64 5.75 6.31 0.61
C VAL A 64 5.83 6.76 2.07
N THR A 65 4.94 6.25 2.92
CA THR A 65 4.92 6.53 4.37
C THR A 65 4.40 5.34 5.16
N ALA A 66 4.66 5.30 6.46
CA ALA A 66 4.16 4.26 7.36
C ALA A 66 3.44 4.89 8.56
N VAL A 67 2.25 4.39 8.87
CA VAL A 67 1.46 4.80 10.03
C VAL A 67 1.31 3.61 10.98
N GLY A 68 1.60 3.77 12.26
CA GLY A 68 1.46 2.69 13.22
C GLY A 68 -0.02 2.32 13.40
N LEU A 69 -0.36 1.04 13.24
CA LEU A 69 -1.72 0.56 13.53
C LEU A 69 -2.00 0.47 15.04
N HIS A 70 -0.96 0.66 15.86
CA HIS A 70 -1.05 0.87 17.28
C HIS A 70 -1.40 2.32 17.65
N ASP A 71 -1.21 3.28 16.72
CA ASP A 71 -1.53 4.70 16.90
C ASP A 71 -3.04 4.98 16.92
N CYS A 72 -3.86 3.95 16.69
CA CYS A 72 -5.30 4.08 16.92
C CYS A 72 -5.62 4.47 18.36
N PHE A 73 -4.69 4.41 19.31
CA PHE A 73 -4.83 4.96 20.66
C PHE A 73 -4.08 6.30 20.73
N TRP A 74 -4.79 7.42 20.57
CA TRP A 74 -4.19 8.77 20.49
C TRP A 74 -3.49 9.17 21.79
N GLU A 75 -2.35 9.86 21.67
CA GLU A 75 -1.31 9.91 22.71
C GLU A 75 -1.45 11.05 23.73
N GLU A 76 -2.25 12.09 23.47
CA GLU A 76 -2.30 13.23 24.41
C GLU A 76 -2.93 12.89 25.79
N ASP A 77 -3.56 11.71 25.94
CA ASP A 77 -4.29 11.29 27.15
C ASP A 77 -3.84 9.93 27.75
N TRP A 78 -2.70 9.34 27.36
CA TRP A 78 -2.36 7.93 27.67
C TRP A 78 -2.21 7.54 29.16
N ALA A 79 -2.20 8.50 30.09
CA ALA A 79 -2.23 8.24 31.52
C ALA A 79 -3.64 8.24 32.15
N LYS A 80 -4.70 8.61 31.43
CA LYS A 80 -6.01 8.87 32.05
C LYS A 80 -7.19 8.16 31.42
N ASP A 81 -7.19 7.87 30.12
CA ASP A 81 -8.35 7.20 29.51
C ASP A 81 -7.97 6.26 28.36
N LYS A 82 -7.96 4.96 28.64
CA LYS A 82 -7.72 3.89 27.65
C LYS A 82 -8.85 3.75 26.62
N ALA A 83 -9.89 4.59 26.68
CA ALA A 83 -11.12 4.43 25.89
C ALA A 83 -11.16 5.21 24.56
N LYS A 84 -10.26 6.16 24.30
CA LYS A 84 -10.32 6.99 23.07
C LYS A 84 -9.50 6.36 21.94
N THR A 85 -10.19 5.98 20.86
CA THR A 85 -9.58 5.41 19.66
C THR A 85 -9.66 6.42 18.52
N HIS A 86 -8.58 6.68 17.78
CA HIS A 86 -8.58 7.52 16.58
C HIS A 86 -9.51 6.90 15.53
N PRO A 87 -10.64 7.53 15.17
CA PRO A 87 -11.70 6.89 14.36
C PRO A 87 -11.19 6.36 13.02
N THR A 88 -10.34 7.12 12.34
CA THR A 88 -9.69 6.74 11.07
C THR A 88 -8.85 5.48 11.21
N LEU A 89 -7.92 5.43 12.16
CA LEU A 89 -7.05 4.26 12.35
C LEU A 89 -7.82 3.04 12.90
N ALA A 90 -8.85 3.28 13.73
CA ALA A 90 -9.78 2.25 14.19
C ALA A 90 -10.54 1.60 13.02
N HIS A 91 -11.07 2.42 12.11
CA HIS A 91 -11.74 1.95 10.90
C HIS A 91 -10.78 1.17 10.01
N LEU A 92 -9.58 1.70 9.74
CA LEU A 92 -8.56 1.03 8.94
C LEU A 92 -8.21 -0.34 9.54
N ARG A 93 -7.96 -0.40 10.86
CA ARG A 93 -7.66 -1.65 11.58
C ARG A 93 -8.80 -2.65 11.52
N SER A 94 -10.04 -2.20 11.72
CA SER A 94 -11.24 -3.04 11.60
C SER A 94 -11.41 -3.58 10.19
N TYR A 95 -11.22 -2.74 9.18
CA TYR A 95 -11.33 -3.14 7.78
C TYR A 95 -10.33 -4.22 7.41
N ILE A 96 -9.03 -4.00 7.65
CA ILE A 96 -7.98 -4.97 7.28
C ILE A 96 -8.11 -6.30 8.03
N THR A 97 -8.48 -6.26 9.32
CA THR A 97 -8.68 -7.48 10.11
C THR A 97 -9.94 -8.23 9.69
N GLY A 98 -11.03 -7.53 9.34
CA GLY A 98 -12.25 -8.14 8.81
C GLY A 98 -12.06 -8.80 7.44
N LYS A 99 -11.06 -8.37 6.66
CA LYS A 99 -10.70 -9.01 5.39
C LYS A 99 -9.82 -10.25 5.56
N ASP A 100 -9.02 -10.32 6.62
CA ASP A 100 -8.24 -11.52 6.93
C ASP A 100 -9.08 -12.60 7.64
N LYS A 101 -9.65 -13.51 6.84
CA LYS A 101 -10.42 -14.65 7.35
C LYS A 101 -9.60 -15.64 8.17
N SER A 102 -8.27 -15.62 8.07
CA SER A 102 -7.40 -16.52 8.84
C SER A 102 -7.19 -16.05 10.28
N GLY A 103 -7.49 -14.77 10.58
CA GLY A 103 -7.29 -14.15 11.88
C GLY A 103 -5.82 -13.95 12.27
N LYS A 104 -4.86 -14.25 11.39
CA LYS A 104 -3.42 -14.09 11.64
C LYS A 104 -3.04 -12.63 11.85
N LEU A 105 -3.61 -11.72 11.06
CA LEU A 105 -3.36 -10.28 11.20
C LEU A 105 -3.91 -9.74 12.53
N ALA A 106 -5.09 -10.20 12.95
CA ALA A 106 -5.63 -9.84 14.25
C ALA A 106 -4.70 -10.31 15.39
N GLN A 107 -4.20 -11.55 15.32
CA GLN A 107 -3.24 -12.08 16.30
C GLN A 107 -1.93 -11.27 16.33
N LEU A 108 -1.40 -10.84 15.17
CA LEU A 108 -0.21 -10.00 15.08
C LEU A 108 -0.42 -8.62 15.73
N LEU A 109 -1.57 -7.99 15.47
CA LEU A 109 -1.91 -6.70 16.07
C LEU A 109 -2.08 -6.79 17.60
N GLU A 110 -2.69 -7.85 18.10
CA GLU A 110 -2.81 -8.09 19.55
C GLU A 110 -1.44 -8.36 20.21
N ALA A 111 -0.56 -9.12 19.54
CA ALA A 111 0.81 -9.35 20.02
C ALA A 111 1.62 -8.04 20.13
N GLY A 112 1.43 -7.11 19.19
CA GLY A 112 2.10 -5.80 19.17
C GLY A 112 1.66 -4.83 20.28
N ASN A 113 0.45 -4.98 20.80
CA ASN A 113 -0.12 -4.11 21.84
C ASN A 113 0.33 -4.46 23.27
N GLY A 114 1.16 -5.49 23.47
CA GLY A 114 1.81 -5.77 24.75
C GLY A 114 1.32 -7.02 25.51
N ILE A 115 0.80 -8.04 24.84
CA ILE A 115 0.38 -9.31 25.47
C ILE A 115 0.94 -10.53 24.71
N ALA A 116 2.22 -10.51 24.33
CA ALA A 116 2.90 -11.71 23.85
C ALA A 116 3.72 -12.33 25.00
N PRO A 117 3.30 -13.45 25.62
CA PRO A 117 3.97 -14.04 26.79
C PRO A 117 5.34 -14.69 26.50
N ARG A 118 5.89 -14.54 25.28
CA ARG A 118 7.07 -15.32 24.83
C ARG A 118 8.20 -14.53 24.15
N SER A 119 8.10 -13.21 23.98
CA SER A 119 9.20 -12.41 23.42
C SER A 119 9.30 -11.02 24.04
N ASN A 120 10.48 -10.68 24.57
CA ASN A 120 10.82 -9.36 25.13
C ASN A 120 10.89 -8.23 24.07
N LYS A 121 10.41 -8.47 22.84
CA LYS A 121 10.43 -7.49 21.74
C LYS A 121 8.99 -7.16 21.35
N ARG A 122 8.59 -5.90 21.51
CA ARG A 122 7.29 -5.38 21.06
C ARG A 122 7.30 -5.45 19.53
N GLN A 123 6.34 -6.15 18.93
CA GLN A 123 6.22 -6.25 17.48
C GLN A 123 5.18 -5.26 16.99
N THR A 124 5.58 -4.02 16.71
CA THR A 124 4.62 -3.03 16.18
C THR A 124 4.33 -3.32 14.71
N VAL A 125 3.08 -3.06 14.32
CA VAL A 125 2.60 -3.23 12.94
C VAL A 125 2.31 -1.84 12.38
N ALA A 126 2.89 -1.53 11.23
CA ALA A 126 2.55 -0.35 10.44
C ALA A 126 1.53 -0.69 9.35
N PHE A 127 0.73 0.29 8.96
CA PHE A 127 0.15 0.34 7.64
C PHE A 127 1.08 1.13 6.73
N LEU A 128 1.58 0.49 5.69
CA LEU A 128 2.44 1.08 4.67
C LEU A 128 1.55 1.69 3.59
N PHE A 129 1.66 3.00 3.39
CA PHE A 129 1.09 3.68 2.24
C PHE A 129 2.19 3.83 1.19
N SER A 130 2.08 3.08 0.10
CA SER A 130 2.94 3.21 -1.08
C SER A 130 2.04 3.36 -2.31
N SER A 131 2.03 4.56 -2.89
CA SER A 131 1.18 4.91 -4.03
C SER A 131 1.85 5.94 -4.91
N ARG A 132 1.62 5.83 -6.21
CA ARG A 132 2.05 6.81 -7.22
C ARG A 132 1.05 6.85 -8.36
N LEU A 133 1.08 7.94 -9.13
CA LEU A 133 0.37 7.98 -10.40
C LEU A 133 0.96 6.94 -11.37
N VAL A 134 0.12 6.37 -12.24
CA VAL A 134 0.51 5.24 -13.10
C VAL A 134 1.60 5.61 -14.11
N ASN A 135 1.67 6.89 -14.47
CA ASN A 135 2.66 7.45 -15.39
C ASN A 135 4.00 7.76 -14.72
N MET A 136 4.12 7.61 -13.40
CA MET A 136 5.41 7.78 -12.73
C MET A 136 6.32 6.57 -13.03
N PRO A 137 7.64 6.79 -13.19
CA PRO A 137 8.59 5.70 -13.43
C PRO A 137 8.66 4.74 -12.22
N PRO A 138 8.71 3.42 -12.41
CA PRO A 138 8.90 2.46 -11.31
C PRO A 138 10.24 2.62 -10.57
N GLU A 139 11.24 3.23 -11.21
CA GLU A 139 12.58 3.50 -10.69
C GLU A 139 12.57 4.31 -9.38
N ILE A 140 11.50 5.07 -9.13
CA ILE A 140 11.38 5.89 -7.91
C ILE A 140 11.03 5.04 -6.68
N ALA A 141 10.40 3.88 -6.85
CA ALA A 141 9.90 3.09 -5.73
C ALA A 141 11.02 2.59 -4.80
N PRO A 142 12.12 1.97 -5.29
CA PRO A 142 13.20 1.52 -4.42
C PRO A 142 13.80 2.64 -3.54
N PRO A 143 14.25 3.79 -4.07
CA PRO A 143 14.82 4.85 -3.22
C PRO A 143 13.79 5.45 -2.25
N MET A 144 12.51 5.54 -2.62
CA MET A 144 11.46 5.99 -1.70
C MET A 144 11.28 5.03 -0.51
N HIS A 145 11.21 3.72 -0.75
CA HIS A 145 11.14 2.73 0.34
C HIS A 145 12.41 2.73 1.20
N LYS A 146 13.60 2.89 0.59
CA LYS A 146 14.86 3.02 1.35
C LYS A 146 14.86 4.23 2.26
N SER A 147 14.40 5.38 1.78
CA SER A 147 14.27 6.59 2.58
C SER A 147 13.39 6.33 3.80
N LEU A 148 12.19 5.75 3.60
CA LEU A 148 11.28 5.43 4.70
C LEU A 148 11.92 4.45 5.72
N LEU A 149 12.60 3.41 5.25
CA LEU A 149 13.27 2.44 6.13
C LEU A 149 14.38 3.11 6.96
N ALA A 150 15.11 4.06 6.37
CA ALA A 150 16.15 4.85 7.03
C ALA A 150 15.55 5.84 8.04
N ASP A 151 14.45 6.51 7.69
CA ASP A 151 13.72 7.41 8.58
C ASP A 151 13.23 6.66 9.82
N CYS A 152 12.62 5.48 9.65
CA CYS A 152 12.24 4.60 10.77
C CYS A 152 13.45 4.26 11.65
N ALA A 153 14.57 3.87 11.05
CA ALA A 153 15.77 3.50 11.80
C ALA A 153 16.37 4.70 12.57
N HIS A 154 16.33 5.89 11.96
CA HIS A 154 16.77 7.13 12.59
C HIS A 154 15.88 7.49 13.78
N ALA A 155 14.55 7.47 13.61
CA ALA A 155 13.57 7.74 14.65
C ALA A 155 13.79 6.80 15.87
N VAL A 156 13.94 5.50 15.62
CA VAL A 156 14.26 4.52 16.67
C VAL A 156 15.59 4.83 17.37
N SER A 157 16.60 5.29 16.64
CA SER A 157 17.92 5.63 17.21
C SER A 157 17.89 6.86 18.13
N VAL A 158 16.97 7.80 17.91
CA VAL A 158 16.79 9.00 18.74
C VAL A 158 15.77 8.80 19.86
N GLY A 159 15.16 7.61 19.96
CA GLY A 159 14.32 7.19 21.08
C GLY A 159 12.83 7.01 20.75
N GLU A 160 12.41 7.28 19.51
CA GLU A 160 11.02 7.12 19.03
C GLU A 160 10.77 5.65 18.66
N LYS A 161 10.48 4.84 19.69
CA LYS A 161 10.34 3.37 19.57
C LYS A 161 9.06 2.94 18.86
N GLU A 162 8.09 3.84 18.69
CA GLU A 162 6.85 3.62 17.93
C GLU A 162 7.12 3.23 16.47
N TYR A 163 8.24 3.69 15.90
CA TYR A 163 8.66 3.41 14.53
C TYR A 163 9.48 2.11 14.37
N ASP A 164 9.70 1.32 15.44
CA ASP A 164 10.36 -0.01 15.37
C ASP A 164 9.42 -1.10 14.84
N PHE A 165 8.92 -0.89 13.62
CA PHE A 165 7.96 -1.78 12.98
C PHE A 165 8.55 -3.14 12.67
N GLY A 166 8.00 -4.16 13.33
CA GLY A 166 8.28 -5.56 13.02
C GLY A 166 7.56 -6.05 11.77
N TYR A 167 6.39 -5.47 11.47
CA TYR A 167 5.57 -5.82 10.31
C TYR A 167 4.98 -4.60 9.63
N ALA A 168 4.70 -4.74 8.33
CA ALA A 168 3.97 -3.78 7.52
C ALA A 168 2.77 -4.47 6.85
N VAL A 169 1.61 -3.85 6.92
CA VAL A 169 0.43 -4.20 6.13
C VAL A 169 0.34 -3.22 4.97
N TYR A 170 0.21 -3.72 3.76
CA TYR A 170 0.10 -2.93 2.54
C TYR A 170 -1.09 -3.41 1.70
N ILE A 171 -1.80 -2.49 1.04
CA ILE A 171 -2.84 -2.84 0.07
C ILE A 171 -2.39 -2.35 -1.29
N CYS A 172 -2.23 -3.27 -2.25
CA CYS A 172 -1.93 -2.96 -3.64
C CYS A 172 -3.14 -3.17 -4.55
N ARG A 173 -3.06 -2.62 -5.76
CA ARG A 173 -4.13 -2.67 -6.75
C ARG A 173 -3.84 -3.73 -7.80
N THR A 174 -4.87 -4.41 -8.26
CA THR A 174 -4.75 -5.44 -9.30
C THR A 174 -5.78 -5.28 -10.41
N TYR A 175 -5.46 -5.70 -11.62
CA TYR A 175 -6.38 -5.71 -12.77
C TYR A 175 -6.34 -7.04 -13.52
N LEU A 176 -7.23 -7.19 -14.50
CA LEU A 176 -7.21 -8.28 -15.47
C LEU A 176 -6.88 -7.68 -16.83
N GLU A 177 -5.94 -8.27 -17.56
CA GLU A 177 -5.67 -7.89 -18.95
C GLU A 177 -6.89 -8.10 -19.83
N GLU A 178 -7.10 -7.18 -20.78
CA GLU A 178 -8.03 -7.40 -21.87
C GLU A 178 -7.55 -8.60 -22.71
N PRO A 179 -8.45 -9.48 -23.18
CA PRO A 179 -8.03 -10.48 -24.14
C PRO A 179 -7.52 -9.71 -25.36
N ALA A 180 -6.39 -10.11 -25.94
CA ALA A 180 -5.99 -9.57 -27.23
C ALA A 180 -7.18 -9.78 -28.19
N GLU A 181 -7.74 -8.70 -28.73
CA GLU A 181 -8.62 -8.81 -29.89
C GLU A 181 -7.77 -9.43 -30.99
N ASP A 182 -8.24 -10.53 -31.59
CA ASP A 182 -7.53 -11.22 -32.65
C ASP A 182 -7.18 -10.19 -33.73
N ALA A 183 -5.90 -9.85 -33.81
CA ALA A 183 -5.35 -8.94 -34.80
C ALA A 183 -5.33 -9.67 -36.15
N ASP A 184 -6.50 -9.80 -36.77
CA ASP A 184 -6.62 -10.14 -38.19
C ASP A 184 -6.20 -8.92 -39.01
N GLY A 185 -4.98 -8.93 -39.55
CA GLY A 185 -4.54 -7.99 -40.58
C GLY A 185 -3.03 -7.76 -40.69
N ASP A 186 -2.32 -8.73 -41.28
CA ASP A 186 -1.11 -8.64 -42.13
C ASP A 186 0.14 -7.83 -41.70
N GLU A 187 1.22 -8.60 -41.50
CA GLU A 187 2.66 -8.37 -41.75
C GLU A 187 3.35 -7.03 -41.42
N ALA A 188 4.29 -7.06 -40.46
CA ALA A 188 5.74 -7.14 -40.72
C ALA A 188 6.53 -6.74 -39.45
N GLY A 189 7.57 -7.51 -39.16
CA GLY A 189 8.12 -7.65 -37.80
C GLY A 189 8.93 -6.48 -37.24
N VAL A 190 9.04 -6.47 -35.91
CA VAL A 190 10.27 -6.13 -35.19
C VAL A 190 10.42 -7.11 -34.03
N ASN A 191 11.50 -7.87 -34.06
CA ASN A 191 11.95 -8.73 -32.97
C ASN A 191 12.38 -7.87 -31.77
N ILE A 192 11.78 -8.09 -30.61
CA ILE A 192 12.46 -7.88 -29.32
C ILE A 192 12.40 -9.21 -28.55
N SER A 193 13.60 -9.71 -28.27
CA SER A 193 13.90 -11.02 -27.72
C SER A 193 13.35 -11.24 -26.30
N ALA A 194 12.53 -12.29 -26.19
CA ALA A 194 12.46 -13.31 -25.13
C ALA A 194 13.18 -13.08 -23.78
N THR A 195 12.40 -13.15 -22.71
CA THR A 195 12.69 -14.08 -21.59
C THR A 195 11.40 -14.79 -21.13
N THR A 196 11.20 -15.98 -21.72
CA THR A 196 10.62 -17.22 -21.16
C THR A 196 9.35 -17.16 -20.28
N ARG A 197 8.20 -17.55 -20.86
CA ARG A 197 7.17 -18.36 -20.18
C ARG A 197 6.81 -19.55 -21.08
N PRO A 198 6.62 -20.76 -20.54
CA PRO A 198 6.39 -21.95 -21.35
C PRO A 198 4.97 -21.94 -21.92
N SER A 199 4.85 -22.18 -23.23
CA SER A 199 3.60 -22.43 -23.90
C SER A 199 3.16 -23.87 -23.67
N GLY A 200 1.87 -24.06 -23.36
CA GLY A 200 1.26 -25.39 -23.37
C GLY A 200 -0.07 -25.48 -22.62
N SER A 201 -1.14 -25.67 -23.40
CA SER A 201 -2.40 -26.35 -23.07
C SER A 201 -3.58 -25.57 -22.43
N SER A 202 -4.50 -25.17 -23.32
CA SER A 202 -5.95 -25.48 -23.32
C SER A 202 -6.83 -25.19 -22.09
N HIS A 203 -7.79 -24.27 -22.30
CA HIS A 203 -9.17 -24.26 -21.78
C HIS A 203 -9.37 -24.40 -20.26
N THR A 204 -9.07 -23.31 -19.55
CA THR A 204 -9.97 -22.56 -18.65
C THR A 204 -9.05 -21.53 -18.03
N THR A 205 -8.72 -20.47 -18.77
CA THR A 205 -7.75 -19.48 -18.26
C THR A 205 -8.43 -18.70 -17.14
N SER A 206 -8.33 -19.21 -15.91
CA SER A 206 -8.47 -18.38 -14.72
C SER A 206 -7.36 -17.34 -14.81
N GLN A 207 -7.64 -16.22 -15.46
CA GLN A 207 -6.67 -15.16 -15.67
C GLN A 207 -6.20 -14.67 -14.31
N THR A 208 -4.91 -14.82 -14.07
CA THR A 208 -4.27 -14.39 -12.83
C THR A 208 -4.31 -12.86 -12.80
N PRO A 209 -4.83 -12.25 -11.72
CA PRO A 209 -4.73 -10.81 -11.53
C PRO A 209 -3.28 -10.32 -11.62
N LEU A 210 -3.06 -9.21 -12.33
CA LEU A 210 -1.77 -8.54 -12.43
C LEU A 210 -1.76 -7.29 -11.55
N PHE A 211 -0.58 -6.84 -11.12
CA PHE A 211 -0.43 -5.61 -10.34
C PHE A 211 -0.29 -4.38 -11.21
N PHE A 212 -0.77 -3.23 -10.72
CA PHE A 212 -0.61 -1.95 -11.43
C PHE A 212 0.83 -1.46 -11.43
N HIS A 213 1.55 -1.72 -10.35
CA HIS A 213 2.93 -1.28 -10.21
C HIS A 213 3.84 -2.50 -10.03
N PRO A 214 4.95 -2.61 -10.76
CA PRO A 214 5.84 -3.77 -10.71
C PRO A 214 6.47 -3.98 -9.32
N GLU A 215 6.65 -2.91 -8.53
CA GLU A 215 7.10 -3.03 -7.14
C GLU A 215 6.15 -3.89 -6.28
N ASP A 216 4.86 -3.93 -6.59
CA ASP A 216 3.86 -4.71 -5.86
C ASP A 216 4.06 -6.21 -6.05
N ASP A 217 4.53 -6.66 -7.23
CA ASP A 217 4.91 -8.06 -7.47
C ASP A 217 6.03 -8.46 -6.51
N THR A 218 7.00 -7.58 -6.33
CA THR A 218 8.19 -7.86 -5.50
C THR A 218 7.89 -7.77 -4.01
N LEU A 219 6.99 -6.86 -3.59
CA LEU A 219 6.38 -6.92 -2.25
C LEU A 219 5.63 -8.25 -2.04
N ALA A 220 4.79 -8.67 -3.00
CA ALA A 220 3.95 -9.86 -2.85
C ALA A 220 4.75 -11.17 -2.78
N LYS A 221 5.85 -11.28 -3.55
CA LYS A 221 6.81 -12.41 -3.50
C LYS A 221 7.45 -12.56 -2.11
N ASN A 222 7.67 -11.44 -1.42
CA ASN A 222 8.33 -11.39 -0.11
C ASN A 222 7.34 -11.30 1.07
N ALA A 223 6.04 -11.34 0.81
CA ALA A 223 5.02 -11.23 1.84
C ALA A 223 4.82 -12.55 2.60
N LEU A 224 4.59 -12.46 3.91
CA LEU A 224 4.20 -13.57 4.77
C LEU A 224 2.76 -14.02 4.50
N LEU A 225 1.89 -13.07 4.13
CA LEU A 225 0.49 -13.31 3.84
C LEU A 225 0.04 -12.47 2.64
N ASN A 226 -0.71 -13.11 1.74
CA ASN A 226 -1.35 -12.49 0.58
C ASN A 226 -2.87 -12.75 0.66
N VAL A 227 -3.68 -11.72 0.86
CA VAL A 227 -5.14 -11.81 0.98
C VAL A 227 -5.81 -11.01 -0.13
N ALA A 228 -6.53 -11.67 -1.03
CA ALA A 228 -7.38 -10.97 -1.99
C ALA A 228 -8.58 -10.36 -1.26
N ILE A 229 -8.60 -9.04 -1.08
CA ILE A 229 -9.67 -8.32 -0.36
C ILE A 229 -10.80 -7.86 -1.28
N ARG A 230 -10.48 -7.67 -2.57
CA ARG A 230 -11.43 -7.41 -3.66
C ARG A 230 -10.92 -8.07 -4.95
N LYS A 231 -11.76 -8.81 -5.65
CA LYS A 231 -11.40 -9.39 -6.95
C LYS A 231 -11.53 -8.35 -8.06
N PRO A 232 -10.59 -8.27 -9.01
CA PRO A 232 -10.77 -7.44 -10.19
C PRO A 232 -11.90 -8.00 -11.06
N ARG A 233 -12.53 -7.12 -11.85
CA ARG A 233 -13.60 -7.46 -12.79
C ARG A 233 -13.38 -6.71 -14.09
N ARG A 234 -13.73 -7.34 -15.21
CA ARG A 234 -13.79 -6.65 -16.50
C ARG A 234 -14.88 -5.59 -16.48
N VAL A 235 -14.55 -4.40 -16.93
CA VAL A 235 -15.50 -3.32 -17.18
C VAL A 235 -15.47 -3.06 -18.67
N ALA A 236 -16.64 -3.02 -19.31
CA ALA A 236 -16.73 -2.74 -20.74
C ALA A 236 -16.22 -1.33 -21.03
N ALA A 237 -15.41 -1.19 -22.09
CA ALA A 237 -14.97 0.09 -22.60
C ALA A 237 -16.17 1.01 -22.88
N GLY A 238 -16.09 2.27 -22.42
CA GLY A 238 -17.16 3.26 -22.58
C GLY A 238 -18.31 3.17 -21.57
N SER A 239 -18.27 2.27 -20.58
CA SER A 239 -19.24 2.32 -19.48
C SER A 239 -18.90 3.44 -18.48
N SER A 240 -19.91 4.03 -17.84
CA SER A 240 -19.73 5.01 -16.75
C SER A 240 -18.87 4.48 -15.59
N ASP A 241 -18.72 3.15 -15.53
CA ASP A 241 -18.04 2.40 -14.49
C ASP A 241 -16.51 2.25 -14.74
N ALA A 242 -16.04 2.63 -15.94
CA ALA A 242 -14.65 2.51 -16.34
C ALA A 242 -13.74 3.57 -15.69
N GLY A 243 -14.29 4.75 -15.37
CA GLY A 243 -13.56 5.85 -14.73
C GLY A 243 -13.42 5.74 -13.20
N ASP A 244 -14.31 5.00 -12.55
CA ASP A 244 -14.43 4.95 -11.08
C ASP A 244 -13.62 3.82 -10.43
N GLY A 245 -12.77 3.14 -11.20
CA GLY A 245 -11.97 2.02 -10.70
C GLY A 245 -12.81 0.78 -10.34
N ASN A 246 -14.02 0.64 -10.89
CA ASN A 246 -14.95 -0.42 -10.48
C ASN A 246 -14.55 -1.83 -10.95
N GLY A 247 -13.60 -1.92 -11.89
CA GLY A 247 -12.94 -3.15 -12.32
C GLY A 247 -11.69 -3.52 -11.54
N VAL A 248 -11.24 -2.66 -10.62
CA VAL A 248 -9.93 -2.81 -9.97
C VAL A 248 -10.05 -3.69 -8.73
N GLY A 249 -9.23 -4.74 -8.69
CA GLY A 249 -9.05 -5.60 -7.53
C GLY A 249 -8.08 -5.01 -6.51
N ARG A 250 -8.03 -5.63 -5.33
CA ARG A 250 -7.14 -5.27 -4.24
C ARG A 250 -6.62 -6.53 -3.56
N VAL A 251 -5.33 -6.53 -3.27
CA VAL A 251 -4.67 -7.56 -2.47
C VAL A 251 -4.01 -6.88 -1.28
N MET A 252 -4.24 -7.43 -0.09
CA MET A 252 -3.57 -7.04 1.14
C MET A 252 -2.37 -7.96 1.37
N LEU A 253 -1.22 -7.37 1.57
CA LEU A 253 0.06 -8.01 1.84
C LEU A 253 0.44 -7.76 3.30
N VAL A 254 0.96 -8.77 3.99
CA VAL A 254 1.59 -8.61 5.30
C VAL A 254 3.05 -9.00 5.16
N LEU A 255 3.96 -8.06 5.42
CA LEU A 255 5.39 -8.25 5.34
C LEU A 255 6.01 -8.19 6.73
N GLU A 256 6.91 -9.13 7.04
CA GLU A 256 7.86 -8.92 8.13
C GLU A 256 8.91 -7.90 7.68
N ARG A 257 9.50 -7.13 8.60
CA ARG A 257 10.55 -6.14 8.32
C ARG A 257 11.63 -6.66 7.37
N LYS A 258 12.12 -7.88 7.59
CA LYS A 258 13.13 -8.52 6.72
C LYS A 258 12.63 -8.81 5.31
N GLY A 259 11.36 -9.20 5.18
CA GLY A 259 10.71 -9.42 3.88
C GLY A 259 10.53 -8.10 3.12
N TRP A 260 10.16 -7.03 3.82
CA TRP A 260 10.10 -5.70 3.22
C TRP A 260 11.48 -5.22 2.74
N GLU A 261 12.52 -5.36 3.56
CA GLU A 261 13.90 -5.03 3.17
C GLU A 261 14.41 -5.90 2.00
N ALA A 262 14.02 -7.18 1.96
CA ALA A 262 14.34 -8.07 0.83
C ALA A 262 13.64 -7.61 -0.45
N ALA A 263 12.35 -7.28 -0.39
CA ALA A 263 11.60 -6.76 -1.52
C ALA A 263 12.26 -5.50 -2.10
N VAL A 264 12.66 -4.55 -1.25
CA VAL A 264 13.34 -3.32 -1.71
C VAL A 264 14.64 -3.64 -2.46
N ARG A 265 15.44 -4.61 -1.98
CA ARG A 265 16.67 -5.05 -2.69
C ARG A 265 16.37 -5.73 -4.02
N ASP A 266 15.26 -6.44 -4.13
CA ASP A 266 14.88 -7.11 -5.37
C ASP A 266 14.30 -6.13 -6.39
N MET A 267 13.57 -5.10 -5.94
CA MET A 267 13.12 -4.00 -6.81
C MET A 267 14.30 -3.32 -7.51
N GLU A 268 15.42 -3.12 -6.81
CA GLU A 268 16.62 -2.53 -7.41
C GLU A 268 17.27 -3.39 -8.49
N LYS A 269 17.09 -4.72 -8.45
CA LYS A 269 17.64 -5.63 -9.46
C LYS A 269 16.75 -5.71 -10.70
N GLU A 270 15.43 -5.54 -10.52
CA GLU A 270 14.46 -5.59 -11.62
C GLU A 270 14.44 -4.28 -12.45
N VAL A 271 14.99 -3.20 -11.90
CA VAL A 271 15.03 -1.86 -12.51
C VAL A 271 16.33 -1.58 -13.29
N VAL A 272 17.37 -2.42 -13.13
CA VAL A 272 18.68 -2.32 -13.82
C VAL A 272 18.78 -3.32 -14.95
#